data_AF-A0A7W4FMM1-F1
#
_entry.id   AF-A0A7W4FMM1-F1
#
_cell.length_a   1.000
_cell.length_b   1.000
_cell.length_c   1.000
_cell.angle_alpha   90.00
_cell.angle_beta   90.00
_cell.angle_gamma   90.00
#
_symmetry.space_group_name_H-M   'P 1'
#
loop_
_entity.id
_entity.type
_entity.pdbx_description
1 polymer ?
#
loop_
_entity_poly.entity_id
_entity_poly.type
_entity_poly.pdbx_seq_one_letter_code
_entity_poly.pdbx_strand_id
1 'polypeptide(L)'
;MNIQNISIKTEQGIKSYMCVLKNQEQSIYQIVNAQGENNPQSIEWKNNGSVKIFLFNGLKIIGNEVFSFTILSKESYKLGTLA
;
A
#
# COMPACT_ATOMS: atom_id res chain seq x y z
N MET A 1 -17.08 7.85 -6.25
CA MET A 1 -15.80 7.21 -5.83
C MET A 1 -15.79 7.20 -4.32
N ASN A 2 -15.70 6.02 -3.70
CA ASN A 2 -15.68 5.92 -2.24
C ASN A 2 -14.22 5.89 -1.76
N ILE A 3 -13.77 6.98 -1.15
CA ILE A 3 -12.43 7.04 -0.55
C ILE A 3 -12.52 6.53 0.87
N GLN A 4 -11.67 5.57 1.20
CA GLN A 4 -11.59 4.95 2.51
C GLN A 4 -10.17 5.07 3.06
N ASN A 5 -10.04 5.16 4.37
CA ASN A 5 -8.75 5.05 5.04
C ASN A 5 -8.45 3.59 5.38
N ILE A 6 -7.27 3.13 5.01
CA ILE A 6 -6.74 1.81 5.38
C ILE A 6 -5.55 2.05 6.29
N SER A 7 -5.66 1.60 7.55
CA SER A 7 -4.58 1.65 8.52
C SER A 7 -3.85 0.31 8.55
N ILE A 8 -2.51 0.38 8.48
CA ILE A 8 -1.62 -0.77 8.43
C ILE A 8 -0.66 -0.67 9.61
N LYS A 9 -0.57 -1.73 10.40
CA LYS A 9 0.49 -1.92 11.39
C LYS A 9 1.73 -2.44 10.68
N THR A 10 2.77 -1.61 10.64
CA THR A 10 4.09 -1.91 10.06
C THR A 10 5.14 -2.03 11.17
N GLU A 11 6.35 -2.47 10.84
CA GLU A 11 7.49 -2.46 11.77
C GLU A 11 7.83 -1.04 12.28
N GLN A 12 7.50 -0.01 11.50
CA GLN A 12 7.75 1.40 11.81
C GLN A 12 6.58 2.05 12.57
N GLY A 13 5.56 1.28 12.95
CA GLY A 13 4.32 1.77 13.56
C GLY A 13 3.11 1.73 12.63
N ILE A 14 2.04 2.41 13.01
CA ILE A 14 0.79 2.46 12.24
C ILE A 14 0.92 3.52 11.14
N LYS A 15 0.62 3.14 9.89
CA LYS A 15 0.52 4.05 8.75
C LYS A 15 -0.89 3.98 8.17
N SER A 16 -1.46 5.11 7.80
CA SER A 16 -2.79 5.18 7.19
C SER A 16 -2.71 5.71 5.76
N TYR A 17 -3.48 5.10 4.87
CA TYR A 17 -3.51 5.45 3.47
C TYR A 17 -4.95 5.72 3.03
N MET A 18 -5.16 6.85 2.36
CA MET A 18 -6.40 7.13 1.64
C MET A 18 -6.42 6.30 0.37
N CYS A 19 -7.50 5.56 0.16
CA CYS A 19 -7.56 4.48 -0.81
C CYS A 19 -8.92 4.41 -1.49
N VAL A 20 -8.94 3.92 -2.72
CA VAL A 20 -10.17 3.58 -3.46
C VAL A 20 -10.08 2.14 -3.89
N LEU A 21 -11.12 1.35 -3.59
CA LEU A 21 -11.24 -0.03 -4.07
C LEU A 21 -11.30 -0.04 -5.60
N LYS A 22 -10.36 -0.75 -6.23
CA LYS A 22 -10.29 -0.92 -7.70
C LYS A 22 -10.72 -2.30 -8.15
N ASN A 23 -10.46 -3.32 -7.36
CA ASN A 23 -10.90 -4.68 -7.64
C ASN A 23 -11.34 -5.35 -6.33
N GLN A 24 -12.64 -5.65 -6.22
CA GLN A 24 -13.22 -6.27 -5.03
C GLN A 24 -12.81 -7.74 -4.88
N GLU A 25 -12.81 -8.51 -5.98
CA GLU A 25 -12.45 -9.94 -5.97
C GLU A 25 -11.02 -10.17 -5.47
N GLN A 26 -10.12 -9.26 -5.84
CA GLN A 26 -8.71 -9.33 -5.49
C GLN A 26 -8.33 -8.45 -4.29
N SER A 27 -9.30 -7.71 -3.73
CA SER A 27 -9.08 -6.72 -2.66
C SER A 27 -7.91 -5.77 -2.95
N ILE A 28 -7.91 -5.21 -4.17
CA ILE A 28 -6.91 -4.24 -4.63
C ILE A 28 -7.45 -2.83 -4.47
N TYR A 29 -6.68 -2.00 -3.78
CA TYR A 29 -6.95 -0.60 -3.50
C TYR A 29 -5.89 0.27 -4.16
N GLN A 30 -6.29 1.36 -4.81
CA GLN A 30 -5.37 2.38 -5.27
C GLN A 30 -5.23 3.45 -4.19
N ILE A 31 -4.00 3.88 -3.90
CA ILE A 31 -3.73 4.97 -2.98
C ILE A 31 -4.00 6.30 -3.69
N VAL A 32 -4.76 7.17 -3.03
CA VAL A 32 -5.20 8.45 -3.58
C VAL A 32 -4.99 9.59 -2.59
N ASN A 33 -5.06 10.83 -3.07
CA ASN A 33 -5.13 12.03 -2.23
C ASN A 33 -6.59 12.33 -1.83
N ALA A 34 -6.82 13.47 -1.17
CA ALA A 34 -8.15 13.90 -0.75
C ALA A 34 -9.11 14.20 -1.93
N GLN A 35 -8.56 14.52 -3.09
CA GLN A 35 -9.29 14.74 -4.34
C GLN A 35 -9.54 13.43 -5.09
N GLY A 36 -9.00 12.31 -4.60
CA GLY A 36 -9.14 10.99 -5.22
C GLY A 36 -8.21 10.74 -6.41
N GLU A 37 -7.18 11.56 -6.57
CA GLU A 37 -6.16 11.43 -7.60
C GLU A 37 -5.05 10.48 -7.11
N ASN A 38 -4.35 9.82 -8.05
CA ASN A 38 -3.29 8.87 -7.74
C ASN A 38 -2.21 9.50 -6.85
N ASN A 39 -1.91 8.86 -5.72
CA ASN A 39 -0.94 9.38 -4.74
C ASN A 39 0.09 8.29 -4.36
N PRO A 40 1.07 8.00 -5.24
CA PRO A 40 2.08 6.99 -4.98
C PRO A 40 2.84 7.23 -3.67
N GLN A 41 3.18 6.16 -2.99
CA GLN A 41 3.91 6.16 -1.73
C GLN A 41 5.24 5.44 -1.89
N SER A 42 6.15 5.64 -0.93
CA SER A 42 7.43 4.95 -0.90
C SER A 42 7.62 4.17 0.40
N ILE A 43 8.32 3.05 0.31
CA ILE A 43 8.89 2.37 1.46
C ILE A 43 10.40 2.31 1.34
N GLU A 44 11.06 2.50 2.48
CA GLU A 44 12.48 2.29 2.62
C GLU A 44 12.74 0.88 3.11
N TRP A 45 13.50 0.10 2.34
CA TRP A 45 13.95 -1.22 2.72
C TRP A 45 15.45 -1.21 2.96
N LYS A 46 15.86 -1.58 4.17
CA LYS A 46 17.26 -1.69 4.56
C LYS A 46 17.69 -3.15 4.53
N ASN A 47 18.71 -3.47 3.73
CA ASN A 47 19.32 -4.80 3.71
C ASN A 47 20.84 -4.67 3.57
N ASN A 48 21.59 -5.27 4.51
CA ASN A 48 23.05 -5.37 4.51
C ASN A 48 23.77 -4.05 4.18
N GLY A 49 23.40 -2.96 4.86
CA GLY A 49 24.02 -1.64 4.67
C GLY A 49 23.57 -0.88 3.42
N SER A 50 22.75 -1.50 2.55
CA SER A 50 22.10 -0.83 1.42
C SER A 50 20.68 -0.38 1.77
N VAL A 51 20.33 0.83 1.33
CA VAL A 51 18.98 1.37 1.42
C VAL A 51 18.37 1.34 0.03
N LYS A 52 17.25 0.64 -0.14
CA LYS A 52 16.46 0.65 -1.38
C LYS A 52 15.12 1.30 -1.11
N ILE A 53 14.74 2.24 -1.97
CA ILE A 53 13.45 2.91 -1.92
C ILE A 53 12.56 2.29 -2.99
N PHE A 54 11.39 1.79 -2.60
CA PHE A 54 10.40 1.23 -3.53
C PHE A 54 9.17 2.12 -3.57
N LEU A 55 8.76 2.50 -4.78
CA LEU A 55 7.52 3.22 -5.02
C LEU A 55 6.38 2.25 -5.28
N PHE A 56 5.21 2.54 -4.74
CA PHE A 56 3.99 1.77 -4.93
C PHE A 56 2.78 2.69 -5.00
N ASN A 57 1.73 2.24 -5.68
CA ASN A 57 0.53 3.05 -5.92
C ASN A 57 -0.76 2.37 -5.47
N GLY A 58 -0.67 1.17 -4.92
CA GLY A 58 -1.81 0.45 -4.39
C GLY A 58 -1.47 -0.45 -3.22
N LEU A 59 -2.52 -0.97 -2.61
CA LEU A 59 -2.49 -1.97 -1.56
C LEU A 59 -3.28 -3.19 -2.03
N LYS A 60 -2.77 -4.37 -1.73
CA LYS A 60 -3.50 -5.63 -1.87
C LYS A 60 -3.67 -6.23 -0.48
N ILE A 61 -4.90 -6.57 -0.12
CA ILE A 61 -5.22 -7.17 1.17
C ILE A 61 -5.53 -8.66 0.95
N ILE A 62 -4.86 -9.53 1.71
CA ILE A 62 -5.11 -10.98 1.71
C ILE A 62 -5.30 -11.43 3.15
N GLY A 63 -6.55 -11.71 3.53
CA GLY A 63 -6.90 -11.92 4.93
C GLY A 63 -6.57 -10.66 5.75
N ASN A 64 -5.63 -10.79 6.70
CA ASN A 64 -5.16 -9.65 7.50
C ASN A 64 -3.84 -9.05 6.98
N GLU A 65 -3.20 -9.66 6.00
CA GLU A 65 -1.92 -9.20 5.47
C GLU A 65 -2.12 -8.12 4.41
N VAL A 66 -1.29 -7.08 4.46
CA VAL A 66 -1.32 -6.00 3.48
C VAL A 66 0.00 -5.95 2.72
N PHE A 67 -0.12 -5.96 1.41
CA PHE A 67 1.00 -5.87 0.48
C PHE A 67 0.92 -4.57 -0.30
N SER A 68 2.07 -3.96 -0.59
CA SER A 68 2.16 -2.92 -1.60
C SER A 68 1.87 -3.51 -2.97
N PHE A 69 1.36 -2.71 -3.89
CA PHE A 69 1.12 -3.09 -5.27
C PHE A 69 1.61 -1.98 -6.19
N THR A 70 2.37 -2.35 -7.20
CA THR A 70 2.82 -1.45 -8.25
C THR A 70 2.21 -1.88 -9.57
N ILE A 71 1.35 -1.05 -10.17
CA ILE A 71 0.65 -1.40 -11.44
C ILE A 71 1.63 -1.76 -12.56
N LEU A 72 2.80 -1.10 -12.60
CA LEU A 72 3.82 -1.30 -13.64
C LEU A 72 4.54 -2.65 -13.52
N SER A 73 5.10 -2.97 -12.36
CA SER A 73 5.85 -4.22 -12.17
C SER A 73 4.99 -5.40 -11.74
N LYS A 74 3.75 -5.15 -11.31
CA LYS A 74 2.84 -6.12 -10.65
C LYS A 74 3.48 -6.83 -9.45
N GLU A 75 4.58 -6.30 -8.94
CA GLU A 75 5.24 -6.81 -7.76
C GLU A 75 4.48 -6.39 -6.52
N SER A 76 4.62 -7.20 -5.47
CA SER A 76 3.98 -6.94 -4.19
C SER A 76 4.93 -7.24 -3.06
N TYR A 77 5.07 -6.29 -2.13
CA TYR A 77 5.91 -6.46 -0.95
C TYR A 77 5.05 -6.36 0.30
N LYS A 78 5.25 -7.25 1.26
CA LYS A 78 4.50 -7.21 2.51
C LYS A 78 4.83 -5.92 3.26
N LEU A 79 3.80 -5.12 3.55
CA LEU A 79 3.91 -3.89 4.35
C LEU A 79 3.65 -4.15 5.83
N GLY A 80 2.76 -5.09 6.13
CA GLY A 80 2.34 -5.39 7.49
C GLY A 80 0.97 -6.04 7.52
N THR A 81 0.18 -5.72 8.55
CA THR A 81 -1.19 -6.21 8.71
C THR A 81 -2.17 -5.07 8.89
N LEU A 82 -3.47 -5.31 8.70
CA LEU A 82 -4.48 -4.33 9.08
C LEU A 82 -4.37 -4.01 10.59
N ALA A 83 -4.60 -2.75 10.93
CA ALA A 83 -4.57 -2.23 12.29
C ALA A 83 -5.99 -2.06 12.84
#